data_AF-A0A9E2Y3X5-F1
#
_entry.id   AF-A0A9E2Y3X5-F1
#
_cell.length_a   1.000
_cell.length_b   1.000
_cell.length_c   1.000
_cell.angle_alpha   90.00
_cell.angle_beta   90.00
_cell.angle_gamma   90.00
#
_symmetry.space_group_name_H-M   'P 1'
#
loop_
_entity.id
_entity.type
_entity.pdbx_description
1 polymer ?
#
loop_
_entity_poly.entity_id
_entity_poly.type
_entity_poly.pdbx_seq_one_letter_code
_entity_poly.pdbx_strand_id
1 'polypeptide(L)'
;LLREALTIFYDIREVPGLKKKPSTSELLDWIKLLLVEDVSPDVLRTRDPGKLIPPLHGALLKNEQDVHLFERLAFLHRRERG
;
A
#
# COMPACT_ATOMS: atom_id res chain seq x y z
N LEU A 1 -0.67 -4.36 14.30
CA LEU A 1 0.23 -3.85 13.24
C LEU A 1 0.55 -4.93 12.20
N LEU A 2 1.28 -5.99 12.57
CA LEU A 2 1.79 -6.99 11.61
C LEU A 2 0.70 -7.65 10.74
N ARG A 3 -0.44 -8.02 11.33
CA ARG A 3 -1.57 -8.59 10.58
C ARG A 3 -2.03 -7.67 9.45
N GLU A 4 -2.26 -6.40 9.75
CA GLU A 4 -2.73 -5.40 8.78
C GLU A 4 -1.68 -5.17 7.68
N ALA A 5 -0.40 -5.07 8.07
CA ALA A 5 0.69 -4.93 7.12
C ALA A 5 0.77 -6.13 6.15
N LEU A 6 0.60 -7.36 6.66
CA LEU A 6 0.59 -8.56 5.83
C LEU A 6 -0.61 -8.59 4.89
N THR A 7 -1.81 -8.23 5.37
CA THR A 7 -3.00 -8.13 4.53
C THR A 7 -2.78 -7.16 3.37
N ILE A 8 -2.33 -5.94 3.65
CA ILE A 8 -2.02 -4.93 2.62
C ILE A 8 -0.95 -5.43 1.64
N PHE A 9 0.11 -6.06 2.15
CA PHE A 9 1.18 -6.59 1.32
C PHE A 9 0.70 -7.63 0.31
N TYR A 10 -0.18 -8.55 0.72
CA TYR A 10 -0.74 -9.53 -0.19
C TYR A 10 -1.75 -8.90 -1.16
N ASP A 11 -2.59 -7.98 -0.71
CA ASP A 11 -3.54 -7.26 -1.58
C ASP A 11 -2.82 -6.53 -2.72
N ILE A 12 -1.69 -5.85 -2.43
CA ILE A 12 -0.87 -5.17 -3.47
C ILE A 12 -0.33 -6.16 -4.50
N ARG A 13 0.06 -7.36 -4.09
CA ARG A 13 0.62 -8.39 -5.00
C ARG A 13 -0.42 -8.99 -5.93
N GLU A 14 -1.70 -8.86 -5.60
CA GLU A 14 -2.82 -9.29 -6.43
C GLU A 14 -3.29 -8.21 -7.42
N VAL A 15 -2.76 -6.98 -7.34
CA VAL A 15 -3.11 -5.91 -8.29
C VAL A 15 -2.67 -6.28 -9.71
N PRO A 16 -3.60 -6.39 -10.68
CA PRO A 16 -3.27 -6.68 -12.06
C PRO A 16 -2.46 -5.56 -12.70
N GLY A 17 -1.48 -5.92 -13.54
CA GLY A 17 -0.65 -4.94 -14.27
C GLY A 17 0.55 -4.40 -13.51
N LEU A 18 0.75 -4.81 -12.25
CA LEU A 18 1.96 -4.50 -11.49
C LEU A 18 3.18 -5.15 -12.16
N LYS A 19 4.17 -4.36 -12.55
CA LYS A 19 5.36 -4.88 -13.27
C LYS A 19 6.25 -5.71 -12.36
N LYS A 20 6.44 -5.28 -11.12
CA LYS A 20 7.21 -6.00 -10.10
C LYS A 20 6.40 -6.08 -8.81
N LYS A 21 6.14 -7.32 -8.36
CA LYS A 21 5.50 -7.57 -7.08
C LYS A 21 6.47 -7.24 -5.92
N PRO A 22 6.02 -6.55 -4.85
CA PRO A 22 6.86 -6.28 -3.69
C PRO A 22 7.33 -7.60 -3.06
N SER A 23 8.61 -7.67 -2.72
CA SER A 23 9.32 -8.79 -2.12
C SER A 23 9.21 -8.78 -0.59
N THR A 24 9.64 -9.88 0.03
CA THR A 24 9.74 -9.96 1.50
C THR A 24 10.68 -8.88 2.07
N SER A 25 11.75 -8.52 1.36
CA SER A 25 12.64 -7.43 1.80
C SER A 25 11.94 -6.09 1.83
N GLU A 26 11.16 -5.78 0.78
CA GLU A 26 10.34 -4.55 0.70
C GLU A 26 9.27 -4.52 1.81
N LEU A 27 8.64 -5.66 2.14
CA LEU A 27 7.75 -5.78 3.31
C LEU A 27 8.46 -5.46 4.62
N LEU A 28 9.64 -6.04 4.85
CA LEU A 28 10.39 -5.84 6.09
C LEU A 28 10.83 -4.39 6.26
N ASP A 29 11.29 -3.76 5.17
CA ASP A 29 11.68 -2.35 5.19
C ASP A 29 10.46 -1.45 5.44
N TRP A 30 9.31 -1.77 4.85
CA TRP A 30 8.07 -1.06 5.11
C TRP A 30 7.61 -1.20 6.57
N ILE A 31 7.65 -2.40 7.16
CA ILE A 31 7.30 -2.61 8.59
C ILE A 31 8.23 -1.81 9.50
N LYS A 32 9.54 -1.78 9.22
CA LYS A 32 10.49 -0.96 10.00
C LYS A 32 10.11 0.51 9.97
N LEU A 33 9.77 1.05 8.79
CA LEU A 33 9.35 2.45 8.65
C LEU A 33 8.06 2.74 9.42
N LEU A 34 7.06 1.86 9.34
CA LEU A 34 5.83 2.00 10.11
C LEU A 34 6.08 2.06 11.63
N LEU A 35 7.05 1.28 12.12
CA LEU A 35 7.45 1.29 13.54
C LEU A 35 8.23 2.56 13.91
N VAL A 36 9.13 3.02 13.05
CA VAL A 36 9.93 4.24 13.26
C VAL A 36 9.04 5.48 13.31
N GLU A 37 8.03 5.55 12.45
CA GLU A 37 7.09 6.66 12.36
C GLU A 37 5.90 6.54 13.34
N ASP A 38 5.93 5.55 14.25
CA ASP A 38 4.87 5.25 15.22
C ASP A 38 3.46 5.17 14.59
N VAL A 39 3.37 4.54 13.42
CA VAL A 39 2.11 4.42 12.68
C VAL A 39 1.17 3.45 13.39
N SER A 40 0.07 3.98 13.91
CA SER A 40 -0.96 3.16 14.54
C SER A 40 -1.55 2.12 13.56
N PRO A 41 -1.82 0.88 13.99
CA PRO A 41 -2.54 -0.11 13.21
C PRO A 41 -3.90 0.35 12.68
N ASP A 42 -4.55 1.32 13.34
CA ASP A 42 -5.83 1.89 12.90
C ASP A 42 -5.70 2.66 11.59
N VAL A 43 -4.55 3.28 11.35
CA VAL A 43 -4.22 3.94 10.08
C VAL A 43 -4.22 2.92 8.94
N LEU A 44 -3.66 1.72 9.19
CA LEU A 44 -3.64 0.62 8.21
C LEU A 44 -5.01 -0.03 8.02
N ARG A 45 -5.84 -0.07 9.07
CA ARG A 45 -7.20 -0.63 9.03
C ARG A 45 -8.18 0.20 8.23
N THR A 46 -7.84 1.45 7.91
CA THR A 46 -8.72 2.35 7.15
C THR A 46 -8.82 1.86 5.70
N ARG A 47 -9.69 0.87 5.47
CA ARG A 47 -10.11 0.34 4.16
C ARG A 47 -11.07 1.30 3.46
N ASP A 48 -10.80 2.60 3.55
CA ASP A 48 -11.48 3.55 2.69
C ASP A 48 -10.95 3.30 1.29
N PRO A 49 -11.77 2.87 0.32
CA PRO A 49 -11.29 2.63 -1.04
C PRO A 49 -10.87 3.93 -1.72
N GLY A 50 -11.18 5.09 -1.12
CA GLY A 50 -10.58 6.37 -1.47
C GLY A 50 -9.19 6.63 -0.91
N LYS A 51 -8.67 5.77 -0.01
CA LYS A 51 -7.32 5.80 0.58
C LYS A 51 -6.55 4.51 0.26
N LEU A 52 -6.70 4.01 -0.97
CA LEU A 52 -6.04 2.80 -1.49
C LEU A 52 -4.50 2.81 -1.41
N ILE A 53 -3.89 3.94 -1.10
CA ILE A 53 -2.43 4.06 -1.00
C ILE A 53 -2.03 3.94 0.48
N PRO A 54 -1.35 2.85 0.88
CA PRO A 54 -0.87 2.72 2.25
C PRO A 54 0.18 3.80 2.58
N PRO A 55 0.29 4.21 3.86
CA PRO A 55 1.35 5.12 4.28
C PRO A 55 2.71 4.50 3.95
N LEU A 56 3.66 5.32 3.49
CA LEU A 56 5.03 4.89 3.19
C LEU A 56 5.12 3.78 2.11
N HIS A 57 4.14 3.70 1.21
CA HIS A 57 4.06 2.73 0.10
C HIS A 57 5.29 2.70 -0.82
N GLY A 58 6.11 3.75 -0.87
CA GLY A 58 7.37 3.75 -1.63
C GLY A 58 8.37 2.69 -1.17
N ALA A 59 8.24 2.19 0.06
CA ALA A 59 9.01 1.03 0.54
C ALA A 59 8.54 -0.29 -0.08
N LEU A 60 7.26 -0.38 -0.46
CA LEU A 60 6.67 -1.53 -1.16
C LEU A 60 6.87 -1.41 -2.67
N LEU A 61 6.66 -0.21 -3.24
CA LEU A 61 6.71 0.06 -4.67
C LEU A 61 7.88 1.00 -4.97
N LYS A 62 8.99 0.44 -5.46
CA LYS A 62 10.20 1.22 -5.80
C LYS A 62 10.19 1.80 -7.22
N ASN A 63 9.14 1.54 -7.99
CA ASN A 63 9.01 1.97 -9.38
C ASN A 63 7.92 3.04 -9.50
N GLU A 64 8.28 4.21 -10.02
CA GLU A 64 7.38 5.36 -10.20
C GLU A 64 6.13 5.01 -11.03
N GLN A 65 6.25 4.10 -12.00
CA GLN A 65 5.10 3.68 -12.81
C GLN A 65 4.10 2.85 -12.01
N ASP A 66 4.59 1.98 -11.13
CA ASP A 66 3.75 1.15 -10.26
C ASP A 66 3.07 2.02 -9.19
N VAL A 67 3.78 3.05 -8.70
CA VAL A 67 3.20 4.09 -7.81
C VAL A 67 2.08 4.84 -8.53
N HIS A 68 2.31 5.31 -9.77
CA HIS A 68 1.32 6.07 -10.51
C HIS A 68 0.08 5.23 -10.90
N LEU A 69 0.26 3.93 -11.18
CA LEU A 69 -0.85 2.99 -11.36
C LEU A 69 -1.73 2.94 -10.11
N PHE A 70 -1.13 2.84 -8.93
CA PHE A 70 -1.84 2.84 -7.65
C PHE A 70 -2.57 4.17 -7.39
N GLU A 71 -1.93 5.30 -7.66
CA GLU A 71 -2.55 6.63 -7.54
C GLU A 71 -3.78 6.76 -8.45
N ARG A 72 -3.69 6.26 -9.68
CA ARG A 72 -4.80 6.28 -10.64
C ARG A 72 -5.95 5.39 -10.19
N LEU A 73 -5.66 4.18 -9.71
CA LEU A 73 -6.67 3.26 -9.16
C LEU A 73 -7.37 3.87 -7.95
N ALA A 74 -6.60 4.47 -7.02
CA ALA A 74 -7.13 5.20 -5.87
C ALA A 74 -8.03 6.38 -6.27
N PHE A 75 -7.66 7.10 -7.33
CA PHE A 75 -8.43 8.23 -7.83
C PHE A 75 -9.75 7.81 -8.51
N LEU A 76 -9.74 6.76 -9.33
CA LEU A 76 -10.95 6.27 -10.00
C LEU A 76 -12.02 5.83 -8.99
N HIS A 77 -11.61 5.12 -7.94
CA HIS A 77 -12.54 4.64 -6.91
C HIS A 77 -13.15 5.76 -6.04
N ARG A 78 -12.46 6.90 -5.90
CA ARG A 78 -13.02 8.11 -5.25
C ARG A 78 -14.14 8.74 -6.07
N ARG A 79 -14.04 8.71 -7.40
CA ARG A 79 -15.03 9.34 -8.31
C ARG A 79 -16.32 8.53 -8.45
N GLU A 80 -16.28 7.22 -8.23
CA GLU A 80 -17.47 6.35 -8.29
C GLU A 80 -18.35 6.46 -7.04
N ARG A 81 -17.87 7.10 -5.97
CA ARG A 81 -18.54 7.19 -4.67
C ARG A 81 -18.93 8.60 -4.23
N GLY A 82 -18.63 9.60 -5.05
CA GLY A 82 -19.10 10.99 -4.89
C GLY A 82 -20.18 11.30 -5.91
#